data_AF-A0AA35TLK1-F1
#
_entry.id   AF-A0AA35TLK1-F1
#
_cell.length_a   1.000
_cell.length_b   1.000
_cell.length_c   1.000
_cell.angle_alpha   90.00
_cell.angle_beta   90.00
_cell.angle_gamma   90.00
#
_symmetry.space_group_name_H-M   'P 1'
#
loop_
_entity.id
_entity.type
_entity.pdbx_description
1 polymer ?
#
loop_
_entity_poly.entity_id
_entity_poly.type
_entity_poly.pdbx_seq_one_letter_code
_entity_poly.pdbx_strand_id
1 'polypeptide(L)'
;FVSRLRNSWLAKSEKVERKEEEREKETPVAIKVLHPGTVQAMERDMLLMRYAAYWMDWLHPDFHWVALKECFSEFSIVMRKQLDMELEAYNLRRFQQIMGDYENIKFPTPLFPYVTKRVLVETFEPGSHISRYMDNPGGQLQKNLARIGTDALLDMLFYPQLCPWRPPSWQYPGPGHTPASPGPPGLWYRHQSHAL
;
A
#
# COMPACT_ATOMS: atom_id res chain seq x y z
N PHE A 1 54.37 -23.31 -27.08
CA PHE A 1 53.91 -22.03 -27.65
C PHE A 1 52.39 -22.03 -27.89
N VAL A 2 51.87 -22.98 -28.68
CA VAL A 2 50.42 -23.14 -28.98
C VAL A 2 49.54 -23.30 -27.72
N SER A 3 50.01 -24.04 -26.71
CA SER A 3 49.27 -24.24 -25.45
C SER A 3 49.10 -22.97 -24.63
N ARG A 4 50.10 -22.06 -24.62
CA ARG A 4 50.00 -20.76 -23.94
C ARG A 4 49.01 -19.82 -24.63
N LEU A 5 48.99 -19.83 -25.97
CA LEU A 5 48.03 -19.04 -26.75
C LEU A 5 46.61 -19.54 -26.54
N ARG A 6 46.38 -20.86 -26.51
CA ARG A 6 45.07 -21.47 -26.23
C ARG A 6 44.56 -21.13 -24.83
N ASN A 7 45.41 -21.24 -23.81
CA ASN A 7 45.02 -20.91 -22.44
C ASN A 7 44.77 -19.41 -22.24
N SER A 8 45.55 -18.55 -22.92
CA SER A 8 45.31 -17.10 -22.93
C SER A 8 44.01 -16.73 -23.65
N TRP A 9 43.62 -17.49 -24.67
CA TRP A 9 42.35 -17.30 -25.38
C TRP A 9 41.16 -17.75 -24.54
N LEU A 10 41.24 -18.93 -23.91
CA LEU A 10 40.20 -19.45 -23.02
C LEU A 10 39.98 -18.54 -21.81
N ALA A 11 41.04 -18.06 -21.17
CA ALA A 11 40.93 -17.12 -20.06
C ALA A 11 40.38 -15.75 -20.50
N LYS A 12 40.58 -15.37 -21.76
CA LYS A 12 40.02 -14.15 -22.35
C LYS A 12 38.54 -14.33 -22.71
N SER A 13 38.13 -15.49 -23.21
CA SER A 13 36.72 -15.80 -23.49
C SER A 13 35.91 -15.93 -22.20
N GLU A 14 36.44 -16.60 -21.17
CA GLU A 14 35.80 -16.67 -19.84
C GLU A 14 35.66 -15.28 -19.20
N LYS A 15 36.65 -14.39 -19.38
CA LYS A 15 36.57 -13.01 -18.89
C LYS A 15 35.59 -12.15 -19.68
N VAL A 16 35.40 -12.43 -20.97
CA VAL A 16 34.43 -11.73 -21.82
C VAL A 16 33.02 -12.23 -21.49
N GLU A 17 32.81 -13.54 -21.38
CA GLU A 17 31.53 -14.15 -20.95
C GLU A 17 31.14 -13.69 -19.55
N ARG A 18 32.07 -13.68 -18.59
CA ARG A 18 31.80 -13.16 -17.23
C ARG A 18 31.51 -11.65 -17.23
N LYS A 19 32.16 -10.87 -18.09
CA LYS A 19 31.83 -9.45 -18.31
C LYS A 19 30.50 -9.23 -19.03
N GLU A 20 30.03 -10.20 -19.81
CA GLU A 20 28.74 -10.16 -20.48
C GLU A 20 27.59 -10.65 -19.58
N GLU A 21 27.83 -11.60 -18.67
CA GLU A 21 26.91 -11.92 -17.58
C GLU A 21 26.83 -10.80 -16.52
N GLU A 22 27.90 -10.00 -16.39
CA GLU A 22 27.93 -8.74 -15.63
C GLU A 22 27.45 -7.53 -16.44
N ARG A 23 27.08 -7.65 -17.73
CA ARG A 23 26.27 -6.59 -18.38
C ARG A 23 24.99 -6.48 -17.56
N GLU A 24 24.91 -5.38 -16.82
CA GLU A 24 23.82 -4.89 -15.99
C GLU A 24 22.58 -5.79 -16.05
N LYS A 25 22.36 -6.59 -14.99
CA LYS A 25 21.03 -7.17 -14.74
C LYS A 25 20.05 -6.01 -14.58
N GLU A 26 19.45 -5.60 -15.69
CA GLU A 26 18.38 -4.61 -15.72
C GLU A 26 17.29 -5.13 -14.78
N THR A 27 17.07 -4.42 -13.67
CA THR A 27 16.01 -4.76 -12.75
C THR A 27 14.72 -4.16 -13.33
N PRO A 28 13.71 -4.97 -13.68
CA PRO A 28 12.47 -4.43 -14.19
C PRO A 28 11.78 -3.62 -13.08
N VAL A 29 11.31 -2.43 -13.44
CA VAL A 29 10.66 -1.49 -12.52
C VAL A 29 9.27 -1.10 -13.03
N ALA A 30 8.38 -0.83 -12.10
CA ALA A 30 7.11 -0.17 -12.36
C ALA A 30 7.22 1.31 -11.97
N ILE A 31 6.70 2.20 -12.84
CA ILE A 31 6.72 3.64 -12.61
C ILE A 31 5.27 4.15 -12.63
N LYS A 32 4.76 4.51 -11.46
CA LYS A 32 3.46 5.17 -11.31
C LYS A 32 3.67 6.67 -11.37
N VAL A 33 2.90 7.36 -12.20
CA VAL A 33 3.02 8.82 -12.42
C VAL A 33 1.67 9.50 -12.21
N LEU A 34 1.67 10.54 -11.39
CA LEU A 34 0.51 11.41 -11.21
C LEU A 34 0.33 12.30 -12.44
N HIS A 35 -0.77 12.11 -13.16
CA HIS A 35 -1.10 12.92 -14.32
C HIS A 35 -1.25 14.42 -13.97
N PRO A 36 -0.92 15.33 -14.90
CA PRO A 36 -1.19 16.74 -14.71
C PRO A 36 -2.71 16.96 -14.60
N GLY A 37 -3.13 17.82 -13.67
CA GLY A 37 -4.56 18.12 -13.47
C GLY A 37 -5.31 17.18 -12.52
N THR A 38 -4.74 16.04 -12.10
CA THR A 38 -5.44 15.07 -11.24
C THR A 38 -5.86 15.64 -9.90
N VAL A 39 -5.02 16.50 -9.29
CA VAL A 39 -5.34 17.17 -8.01
C VAL A 39 -6.57 18.07 -8.19
N GLN A 40 -6.61 18.86 -9.26
CA GLN A 40 -7.72 19.76 -9.55
C GLN A 40 -9.00 18.99 -9.90
N ALA A 41 -8.89 17.88 -10.63
CA ALA A 41 -10.02 17.01 -10.92
C ALA A 41 -10.62 16.43 -9.62
N MET A 42 -9.78 15.88 -8.74
CA MET A 42 -10.21 15.33 -7.46
C MET A 42 -10.89 16.38 -6.57
N GLU A 43 -10.34 17.60 -6.47
CA GLU A 43 -10.97 18.67 -5.69
C GLU A 43 -12.34 19.09 -6.28
N ARG A 44 -12.50 19.09 -7.60
CA ARG A 44 -13.80 19.33 -8.24
C ARG A 44 -14.79 18.22 -7.92
N ASP A 45 -14.36 16.97 -7.93
CA ASP A 45 -15.24 15.84 -7.59
C ASP A 45 -15.71 15.92 -6.14
N MET A 46 -14.82 16.28 -5.19
CA MET A 46 -15.21 16.49 -3.79
C MET A 46 -16.20 17.66 -3.62
N LEU A 47 -16.00 18.74 -4.38
CA LEU A 47 -16.90 19.88 -4.38
C LEU A 47 -18.30 19.48 -4.88
N LEU A 48 -18.35 18.74 -6.00
CA LEU A 48 -19.61 18.26 -6.58
C LEU A 48 -20.34 17.31 -5.62
N MET A 49 -19.63 16.39 -4.96
CA MET A 49 -20.22 15.49 -3.96
C MET A 49 -20.77 16.25 -2.74
N ARG A 50 -20.08 17.29 -2.27
CA ARG A 50 -20.58 18.14 -1.18
C ARG A 50 -21.87 18.88 -1.57
N TYR A 51 -21.93 19.40 -2.80
CA TYR A 51 -23.17 20.00 -3.29
C TYR A 51 -24.27 18.95 -3.43
N ALA A 52 -23.98 17.78 -3.99
CA ALA A 52 -24.95 16.70 -4.10
C ALA A 52 -25.51 16.29 -2.71
N ALA A 53 -24.67 16.21 -1.69
CA ALA A 53 -25.12 15.97 -0.31
C ALA A 53 -26.05 17.08 0.20
N TYR A 54 -25.74 18.34 -0.09
CA TYR A 54 -26.62 19.47 0.28
C TYR A 54 -27.98 19.38 -0.41
N TRP A 55 -28.01 19.08 -1.71
CA TRP A 55 -29.25 18.91 -2.47
C TRP A 55 -30.07 17.71 -1.99
N MET A 56 -29.41 16.59 -1.66
CA MET A 56 -30.08 15.41 -1.13
C MET A 56 -30.73 15.66 0.23
N ASP A 57 -30.01 16.33 1.14
CA ASP A 57 -30.59 16.74 2.43
C ASP A 57 -31.79 17.68 2.26
N TRP A 58 -31.75 18.56 1.25
CA TRP A 58 -32.84 19.49 0.97
C TRP A 58 -34.07 18.81 0.33
N LEU A 59 -33.85 17.88 -0.61
CA LEU A 59 -34.92 17.19 -1.35
C LEU A 59 -35.57 16.08 -0.54
N HIS A 60 -34.80 15.37 0.28
CA HIS A 60 -35.29 14.23 1.06
C HIS A 60 -34.76 14.29 2.49
N PRO A 61 -35.52 14.91 3.42
CA PRO A 61 -35.16 14.99 4.84
C PRO A 61 -34.96 13.62 5.49
N ASP A 62 -35.56 12.57 4.93
CA ASP A 62 -35.41 11.20 5.44
C ASP A 62 -34.00 10.62 5.27
N PHE A 63 -33.06 11.32 4.61
CA PHE A 63 -31.65 10.89 4.48
C PHE A 63 -30.70 11.50 5.52
N HIS A 64 -31.20 12.31 6.47
CA HIS A 64 -30.35 12.92 7.50
C HIS A 64 -29.56 11.90 8.36
N TRP A 65 -30.04 10.66 8.48
CA TRP A 65 -29.36 9.57 9.19
C TRP A 65 -28.08 9.08 8.49
N VAL A 66 -27.91 9.35 7.20
CA VAL A 66 -26.77 8.87 6.41
C VAL A 66 -25.53 9.78 6.57
N ALA A 67 -25.68 10.97 7.17
CA ALA A 67 -24.59 11.90 7.46
C ALA A 67 -23.61 12.08 6.27
N LEU A 68 -24.18 12.26 5.07
CA LEU A 68 -23.43 12.24 3.81
C LEU A 68 -22.35 13.32 3.76
N LYS A 69 -22.62 14.48 4.38
CA LYS A 69 -21.66 15.60 4.44
C LYS A 69 -20.42 15.21 5.23
N GLU A 70 -20.59 14.60 6.39
CA GLU A 70 -19.53 14.10 7.25
C GLU A 70 -18.75 12.99 6.54
N CYS A 71 -19.47 12.04 5.93
CA CYS A 71 -18.89 10.96 5.14
C CYS A 71 -17.98 11.49 4.01
N PHE A 72 -18.46 12.44 3.20
CA PHE A 72 -17.65 13.02 2.12
C PHE A 72 -16.48 13.86 2.63
N SER A 73 -16.60 14.50 3.80
CA SER A 73 -15.49 15.20 4.42
C SER A 73 -14.35 14.24 4.75
N GLU A 74 -14.65 13.14 5.43
CA GLU A 74 -13.67 12.10 5.76
C GLU A 74 -13.12 11.41 4.50
N PHE A 75 -14.00 11.10 3.54
CA PHE A 75 -13.60 10.52 2.26
C PHE A 75 -12.59 11.41 1.53
N SER A 76 -12.76 12.74 1.56
CA SER A 76 -11.83 13.66 0.92
C SER A 76 -10.41 13.59 1.51
N ILE A 77 -10.27 13.28 2.80
CA ILE A 77 -8.96 13.08 3.44
C ILE A 77 -8.29 11.82 2.90
N VAL A 78 -9.06 10.73 2.78
CA VAL A 78 -8.58 9.46 2.22
C VAL A 78 -8.20 9.63 0.74
N MET A 79 -8.99 10.36 -0.03
CA MET A 79 -8.71 10.60 -1.46
C MET A 79 -7.47 11.46 -1.69
N ARG A 80 -7.25 12.51 -0.89
CA ARG A 80 -6.05 13.37 -1.03
C ARG A 80 -4.75 12.61 -0.80
N LYS A 81 -4.75 11.63 0.11
CA LYS A 81 -3.58 10.79 0.38
C LYS A 81 -3.16 9.97 -0.85
N GLN A 82 -4.08 9.63 -1.76
CA GLN A 82 -3.76 8.94 -3.02
C GLN A 82 -3.04 9.84 -4.04
N LEU A 83 -3.00 11.15 -3.80
CA LEU A 83 -2.28 12.11 -4.66
C LEU A 83 -0.82 12.32 -4.21
N ASP A 84 -0.38 11.63 -3.15
CA ASP A 84 0.99 11.69 -2.64
C ASP A 84 1.68 10.32 -2.79
N MET A 85 2.51 10.21 -3.83
CA MET A 85 3.24 8.99 -4.16
C MET A 85 4.33 8.65 -3.11
N GLU A 86 4.83 9.62 -2.34
CA GLU A 86 5.76 9.35 -1.23
C GLU A 86 5.04 8.65 -0.08
N LEU A 87 3.79 9.05 0.19
CA LEU A 87 2.95 8.39 1.17
C LEU A 87 2.63 6.95 0.73
N GLU A 88 2.32 6.72 -0.56
CA GLU A 88 2.14 5.37 -1.11
C GLU A 88 3.40 4.52 -0.94
N ALA A 89 4.58 5.06 -1.26
CA ALA A 89 5.86 4.37 -1.06
C ALA A 89 6.11 4.00 0.41
N TYR A 90 5.83 4.92 1.34
CA TYR A 90 5.94 4.65 2.77
C TYR A 90 5.00 3.54 3.21
N ASN A 91 3.75 3.57 2.74
CA ASN A 91 2.77 2.54 3.04
C ASN A 91 3.18 1.18 2.49
N LEU A 92 3.74 1.12 1.27
CA LEU A 92 4.27 -0.12 0.69
C LEU A 92 5.39 -0.73 1.53
N ARG A 93 6.37 0.08 1.98
CA ARG A 93 7.42 -0.39 2.88
C ARG A 93 6.85 -0.94 4.19
N ARG A 94 5.83 -0.27 4.74
CA ARG A 94 5.14 -0.75 5.94
C ARG A 94 4.41 -2.08 5.69
N PHE A 95 3.73 -2.22 4.55
CA PHE A 95 3.09 -3.49 4.18
C PHE A 95 4.10 -4.61 4.02
N GLN A 96 5.27 -4.35 3.41
CA GLN A 96 6.36 -5.32 3.32
C GLN A 96 6.85 -5.80 4.70
N GLN A 97 6.97 -4.89 5.67
CA GLN A 97 7.40 -5.25 7.02
C GLN A 97 6.40 -6.13 7.73
N ILE A 98 5.11 -5.87 7.54
CA ILE A 98 4.07 -6.58 8.30
C ILE A 98 3.70 -7.90 7.62
N MET A 99 3.74 -7.94 6.28
CA MET A 99 3.44 -9.14 5.50
C MET A 99 4.70 -9.95 5.16
N GLY A 100 5.85 -9.61 5.73
CA GLY A 100 7.13 -10.28 5.43
C GLY A 100 7.15 -11.77 5.75
N ASP A 101 6.33 -12.21 6.70
CA ASP A 101 6.23 -13.62 7.10
C ASP A 101 5.27 -14.44 6.20
N TYR A 102 4.56 -13.81 5.26
CA TYR A 102 3.66 -14.51 4.34
C TYR A 102 4.42 -14.94 3.09
N GLU A 103 4.78 -16.23 3.00
CA GLU A 103 5.48 -16.78 1.82
C GLU A 103 4.72 -16.60 0.50
N ASN A 104 3.39 -16.48 0.56
CA ASN A 104 2.51 -16.39 -0.62
C ASN A 104 2.15 -14.95 -1.01
N ILE A 105 2.66 -13.93 -0.30
CA ILE A 105 2.32 -12.52 -0.54
C ILE A 105 3.60 -11.74 -0.73
N LYS A 106 3.70 -11.03 -1.85
CA LYS A 106 4.84 -10.18 -2.16
C LYS A 106 4.37 -8.80 -2.58
N PHE A 107 4.97 -7.78 -2.00
CA PHE A 107 4.74 -6.39 -2.36
C PHE A 107 5.95 -5.81 -3.12
N PRO A 108 5.73 -4.94 -4.12
CA PRO A 108 6.78 -4.16 -4.76
C PRO A 108 7.62 -3.39 -3.75
N THR A 109 8.92 -3.26 -4.03
CA THR A 109 9.86 -2.49 -3.20
C THR A 109 10.05 -1.10 -3.81
N PRO A 110 9.67 -0.02 -3.11
CA PRO A 110 9.93 1.35 -3.58
C PRO A 110 11.43 1.65 -3.64
N LEU A 111 11.88 2.25 -4.75
CA LEU A 111 13.28 2.51 -5.06
C LEU A 111 13.61 3.99 -4.81
N PHE A 112 14.29 4.27 -3.70
CA PHE A 112 14.80 5.61 -3.38
C PHE A 112 16.19 5.80 -4.00
N PRO A 113 16.55 7.00 -4.47
CA PRO A 113 15.85 8.29 -4.32
C PRO A 113 14.85 8.62 -5.45
N TYR A 114 14.39 7.64 -6.24
CA TYR A 114 13.53 7.88 -7.42
C TYR A 114 12.04 8.11 -7.09
N VAL A 115 11.67 8.08 -5.80
CA VAL A 115 10.32 8.40 -5.32
C VAL A 115 10.20 9.90 -5.07
N THR A 116 9.15 10.51 -5.59
CA THR A 116 8.75 11.91 -5.37
C THR A 116 7.24 11.98 -5.19
N LYS A 117 6.69 13.11 -4.71
CA LYS A 117 5.23 13.30 -4.58
C LYS A 117 4.40 12.95 -5.82
N ARG A 118 4.98 13.01 -7.03
CA ARG A 118 4.26 12.76 -8.31
C ARG A 118 4.69 11.47 -9.01
N VAL A 119 5.74 10.81 -8.55
CA VAL A 119 6.31 9.62 -9.21
C VAL A 119 6.70 8.60 -8.16
N LEU A 120 6.20 7.38 -8.29
CA LEU A 120 6.61 6.22 -7.50
C LEU A 120 7.28 5.21 -8.42
N VAL A 121 8.55 4.95 -8.16
CA VAL A 121 9.33 3.88 -8.80
C VAL A 121 9.46 2.71 -7.82
N GLU A 122 9.08 1.51 -8.25
CA GLU A 122 9.09 0.29 -7.45
C GLU A 122 9.54 -0.94 -8.27
N THR A 123 9.91 -2.04 -7.60
CA THR A 123 10.24 -3.30 -8.29
C THR A 123 9.04 -3.83 -9.05
N PHE A 124 9.26 -4.36 -10.26
CA PHE A 124 8.20 -5.01 -11.01
C PHE A 124 7.98 -6.43 -10.50
N GLU A 125 6.76 -6.72 -10.03
CA GLU A 125 6.36 -8.06 -9.58
C GLU A 125 5.51 -8.74 -10.67
N PRO A 126 6.03 -9.76 -11.36
CA PRO A 126 5.28 -10.42 -12.42
C PRO A 126 4.11 -11.22 -11.84
N GLY A 127 2.93 -11.03 -12.42
CA GLY A 127 1.71 -11.73 -11.98
C GLY A 127 0.63 -11.74 -13.06
N SER A 128 -0.32 -12.66 -12.92
CA SER A 128 -1.55 -12.64 -13.71
C SER A 128 -2.67 -11.95 -12.94
N HIS A 129 -3.51 -11.19 -13.64
CA HIS A 129 -4.69 -10.59 -13.04
C HIS A 129 -5.58 -11.64 -12.38
N ILE A 130 -6.10 -11.31 -11.19
CA ILE A 130 -6.94 -12.23 -10.39
C ILE A 130 -8.16 -12.73 -11.17
N SER A 131 -8.67 -11.93 -12.11
CA SER A 131 -9.80 -12.28 -12.97
C SER A 131 -9.60 -13.56 -13.77
N ARG A 132 -8.38 -13.87 -14.20
CA ARG A 132 -8.08 -15.12 -14.91
C ARG A 132 -8.30 -16.38 -14.07
N TYR A 133 -8.31 -16.23 -12.74
CA TYR A 133 -8.52 -17.33 -11.81
C TYR A 133 -9.98 -17.44 -11.34
N MET A 134 -10.87 -16.56 -11.84
CA MET A 134 -12.29 -16.57 -11.50
C MET A 134 -13.14 -17.42 -12.46
N ASP A 135 -12.60 -17.82 -13.62
CA ASP A 135 -13.35 -18.52 -14.69
C ASP A 135 -13.78 -19.95 -14.33
N ASN A 136 -13.16 -20.58 -13.32
CA ASN A 136 -13.52 -21.91 -12.83
C ASN A 136 -13.90 -21.89 -11.34
N PRO A 137 -15.16 -21.52 -11.02
CA PRO A 137 -15.63 -21.42 -9.65
C PRO A 137 -15.55 -22.78 -8.93
N GLY A 138 -14.92 -22.80 -7.75
CA GLY A 138 -14.77 -23.99 -6.90
C GLY A 138 -13.47 -24.77 -7.11
N GLY A 139 -12.63 -24.38 -8.06
CA GLY A 139 -11.30 -24.98 -8.26
C GLY A 139 -10.38 -24.81 -7.05
N GLN A 140 -9.47 -25.78 -6.84
CA GLN A 140 -8.55 -25.76 -5.69
C GLN A 140 -7.69 -24.49 -5.62
N LEU A 141 -7.24 -24.00 -6.79
CA LEU A 141 -6.46 -22.76 -6.88
C LEU A 141 -7.25 -21.54 -6.40
N GLN A 142 -8.52 -21.42 -6.82
CA GLN A 142 -9.39 -20.32 -6.41
C GLN A 142 -9.64 -20.36 -4.89
N LYS A 143 -9.88 -21.56 -4.33
CA LYS A 143 -10.03 -21.73 -2.87
C LYS A 143 -8.77 -21.33 -2.11
N ASN A 144 -7.59 -21.71 -2.61
CA ASN A 144 -6.32 -21.33 -2.00
C ASN A 144 -6.09 -19.82 -2.06
N LEU A 145 -6.36 -19.19 -3.22
CA LEU A 145 -6.27 -17.74 -3.39
C LEU A 145 -7.24 -16.99 -2.47
N ALA A 146 -8.49 -17.46 -2.38
CA ALA A 146 -9.48 -16.90 -1.48
C ALA A 146 -9.04 -17.00 -0.02
N ARG A 147 -8.46 -18.14 0.40
CA ARG A 147 -7.94 -18.31 1.76
C ARG A 147 -6.80 -17.33 2.04
N ILE A 148 -5.78 -17.29 1.18
CA ILE A 148 -4.63 -16.38 1.33
C ILE A 148 -5.10 -14.92 1.40
N GLY A 149 -5.99 -14.50 0.49
CA GLY A 149 -6.51 -13.14 0.45
C GLY A 149 -7.38 -12.79 1.67
N THR A 150 -8.18 -13.74 2.16
CA THR A 150 -9.00 -13.54 3.35
C THR A 150 -8.12 -13.42 4.59
N ASP A 151 -7.17 -14.34 4.79
CA ASP A 151 -6.23 -14.29 5.91
C ASP A 151 -5.50 -12.94 5.93
N ALA A 152 -4.89 -12.56 4.80
CA ALA A 152 -4.19 -11.28 4.67
C ALA A 152 -5.07 -10.07 4.99
N LEU A 153 -6.32 -10.06 4.50
CA LEU A 153 -7.26 -8.96 4.76
C LEU A 153 -7.68 -8.90 6.23
N LEU A 154 -7.92 -10.05 6.86
CA LEU A 154 -8.25 -10.12 8.28
C LEU A 154 -7.08 -9.64 9.14
N ASP A 155 -5.86 -10.01 8.77
CA ASP A 155 -4.67 -9.52 9.46
C ASP A 155 -4.57 -8.00 9.33
N MET A 156 -4.72 -7.45 8.11
CA MET A 156 -4.78 -5.99 7.89
C MET A 156 -5.83 -5.27 8.74
N LEU A 157 -6.97 -5.92 9.00
CA LEU A 157 -8.09 -5.34 9.75
C LEU A 157 -7.86 -5.41 11.27
N PHE A 158 -7.35 -6.53 11.78
CA PHE A 158 -7.32 -6.81 13.22
C PHE A 158 -6.02 -6.41 13.93
N TYR A 159 -4.90 -6.24 13.21
CA TYR A 159 -3.69 -5.69 13.83
C TYR A 159 -3.63 -4.18 13.61
N PRO A 160 -3.96 -3.31 14.59
CA PRO A 160 -4.08 -1.86 14.38
C PRO A 160 -2.79 -1.15 13.95
N GLN A 161 -1.63 -1.82 14.03
CA GLN A 161 -0.39 -1.42 13.37
C GLN A 161 -0.39 -1.58 11.84
N LEU A 162 -1.45 -2.10 11.22
CA LEU A 162 -1.57 -2.30 9.76
C LEU A 162 -2.34 -1.23 9.02
N CYS A 163 -3.11 -0.38 9.69
CA CYS A 163 -3.87 0.69 9.03
C CYS A 163 -2.99 1.93 8.81
N PRO A 164 -2.53 2.23 7.58
CA PRO A 164 -1.79 3.45 7.28
C PRO A 164 -2.68 4.70 7.28
N TRP A 165 -3.99 4.51 7.35
CA TRP A 165 -5.00 5.57 7.25
C TRP A 165 -5.27 6.29 8.57
N ARG A 166 -4.69 5.82 9.68
CA ARG A 166 -4.94 6.38 11.02
C ARG A 166 -4.31 7.79 11.16
N PRO A 167 -5.05 8.82 11.61
CA PRO A 167 -4.48 10.13 11.90
C PRO A 167 -3.47 10.06 13.06
N PRO A 168 -2.42 10.91 13.08
CA PRO A 168 -1.41 10.91 14.14
C PRO A 168 -1.96 11.04 15.56
N SER A 169 -3.12 11.70 15.73
CA SER A 169 -3.79 11.88 17.03
C SER A 169 -4.34 10.58 17.65
N TRP A 170 -4.41 9.48 16.89
CA TRP A 170 -4.93 8.19 17.34
C TRP A 170 -3.83 7.12 17.49
N GLN A 171 -2.57 7.53 17.41
CA GLN A 171 -1.42 6.67 17.62
C GLN A 171 -1.29 6.45 19.13
N TYR A 172 -1.57 5.22 19.59
CA TYR A 172 -1.42 4.89 21.01
C TYR A 172 0.00 5.23 21.46
N PRO A 173 0.20 5.91 22.61
CA PRO A 173 1.53 6.03 23.19
C PRO A 173 2.04 4.61 23.44
N GLY A 174 3.20 4.28 22.87
CA GLY A 174 3.86 3.01 23.14
C GLY A 174 4.05 2.81 24.65
N PRO A 175 4.20 1.56 25.13
CA PRO A 175 4.45 1.28 26.53
C PRO A 175 5.78 1.94 26.93
N GLY A 176 5.70 3.11 27.59
CA GLY A 176 6.86 3.91 27.97
C GLY A 176 6.69 5.42 27.88
N HIS A 177 5.66 5.94 27.20
CA HIS A 177 5.39 7.38 27.17
C HIS A 177 4.20 7.74 28.04
N THR A 178 4.46 8.25 29.24
CA THR A 178 3.48 9.01 30.03
C THR A 178 3.21 10.35 29.33
N PRO A 179 1.96 10.67 28.93
CA PRO A 179 1.62 12.02 28.53
C PRO A 179 1.39 12.85 29.80
N ALA A 180 2.34 13.73 30.11
CA ALA A 180 2.14 14.78 31.09
C ALA A 180 1.29 15.91 30.46
N SER A 181 -0.04 15.84 30.57
CA SER A 181 -0.95 17.00 30.72
C SER A 181 -2.41 16.53 30.83
N PRO A 182 -3.26 17.14 31.68
CA PRO A 182 -4.62 16.67 31.91
C PRO A 182 -5.60 17.22 30.86
N GLY A 183 -6.19 16.31 30.07
CA GLY A 183 -7.43 16.55 29.32
C GLY A 183 -8.67 16.16 30.13
N PRO A 184 -9.88 16.60 29.73
CA PRO A 184 -11.06 16.70 30.59
C PRO A 184 -11.61 15.34 31.05
N PRO A 185 -12.38 15.30 32.16
CA PRO A 185 -12.82 14.06 32.78
C PRO A 185 -14.00 13.47 32.00
N GLY A 186 -13.78 12.34 31.35
CA GLY A 186 -14.88 11.57 30.78
C GLY A 186 -14.41 10.35 30.01
N LEU A 187 -14.76 9.17 30.51
CA LEU A 187 -14.74 7.87 29.81
C LEU A 187 -13.37 7.19 29.64
N TRP A 188 -12.76 6.81 30.77
CA TRP A 188 -11.84 5.67 30.79
C TRP A 188 -12.65 4.38 31.02
N TYR A 189 -13.02 3.68 29.95
CA TYR A 189 -13.54 2.32 30.06
C TYR A 189 -12.36 1.38 30.34
N ARG A 190 -12.19 1.03 31.62
CA ARG A 190 -11.30 -0.01 32.11
C ARG A 190 -11.98 -1.36 31.86
N HIS A 191 -11.42 -2.22 31.02
CA HIS A 191 -11.65 -3.65 31.14
C HIS A 191 -10.32 -4.39 31.18
N GLN A 192 -9.94 -4.78 32.40
CA GLN A 192 -8.84 -5.67 32.69
C GLN A 192 -9.19 -7.08 32.19
N SER A 193 -8.20 -7.74 31.60
CA SER A 193 -8.15 -9.18 31.40
C SER A 193 -7.73 -9.85 32.72
N HIS A 194 -8.51 -10.83 33.17
CA HIS A 194 -8.06 -11.95 34.02
C HIS A 194 -8.31 -13.20 33.17
N ALA A 195 -7.29 -13.95 32.74
CA ALA A 195 -6.61 -14.96 33.54
C ALA A 195 -7.60 -15.99 34.11
N LEU A 196 -8.00 -16.96 33.27
CA LEU A 196 -8.05 -18.41 33.50
C LEU A 196 -8.19 -19.10 32.13
#